data_AF-A0A8H7ETF7-F1
#
_entry.id   AF-A0A8H7ETF7-F1
#
_cell.length_a   1.000
_cell.length_b   1.000
_cell.length_c   1.000
_cell.angle_alpha   90.00
_cell.angle_beta   90.00
_cell.angle_gamma   90.00
#
_symmetry.space_group_name_H-M   'P 1'
#
loop_
_entity.id
_entity.type
_entity.pdbx_description
1 polymer ?
#
loop_
_entity_poly.entity_id
_entity_poly.type
_entity_poly.pdbx_seq_one_letter_code
_entity_poly.pdbx_strand_id
1 'polypeptide(L)'
;MESSTITLKKSDFSFLQDFKHVVDLILSGSHQDEVGKAMTQLDERIQHGRRVLKELPGLQYVKEEQEEILAREQAILDIKKEQFQRYLSLPAFDNTTPP
;
A
#
# COMPACT_ATOMS: atom_id res chain seq x y z
N MET A 1 4.86 -15.82 6.89
CA MET A 1 3.67 -14.97 7.03
C MET A 1 3.52 -14.23 5.72
N GLU A 2 2.53 -14.58 4.91
CA GLU A 2 2.27 -13.91 3.64
C GLU A 2 1.73 -12.50 3.96
N SER A 3 2.56 -11.49 3.73
CA SER A 3 2.13 -10.10 3.81
C SER A 3 1.23 -9.82 2.61
N SER A 4 -0.07 -10.02 2.77
CA SER A 4 -1.09 -9.53 1.83
C SER A 4 -0.76 -8.08 1.52
N THR A 5 -0.28 -7.81 0.31
CA THR A 5 0.20 -6.48 -0.06
C THR A 5 -1.00 -5.57 -0.23
N ILE A 6 -1.39 -4.88 0.83
CA ILE A 6 -2.45 -3.87 0.77
C ILE A 6 -1.95 -2.76 -0.15
N THR A 7 -2.60 -2.66 -1.30
CA THR A 7 -2.30 -1.63 -2.29
C THR A 7 -3.12 -0.40 -1.94
N LEU A 8 -2.45 0.67 -1.49
CA LEU A 8 -3.09 1.96 -1.26
C LEU A 8 -3.64 2.52 -2.57
N LYS A 9 -4.95 2.75 -2.65
CA LYS A 9 -5.58 3.46 -3.78
C LYS A 9 -6.22 4.74 -3.28
N LYS A 10 -6.06 5.83 -4.05
CA LYS A 10 -6.69 7.12 -3.73
C LYS A 10 -8.22 7.03 -3.63
N SER A 11 -8.82 6.08 -4.37
CA SER A 11 -10.25 5.77 -4.31
C SER A 11 -10.72 5.35 -2.91
N ASP A 12 -9.84 4.71 -2.13
CA ASP A 12 -10.18 4.17 -0.81
C ASP A 12 -10.47 5.29 0.20
N PHE A 13 -10.03 6.53 -0.11
CA PHE A 13 -10.23 7.72 0.71
C PHE A 13 -11.23 8.73 0.11
N SER A 14 -11.89 8.37 -0.99
CA SER A 14 -12.84 9.26 -1.68
C SER A 14 -14.26 9.09 -1.14
N PHE A 15 -14.53 9.61 0.07
CA PHE A 15 -15.82 9.46 0.76
C PHE A 15 -16.85 10.55 0.45
N LEU A 16 -16.42 11.66 -0.17
CA LEU A 16 -17.27 12.85 -0.36
C LEU A 16 -18.50 12.57 -1.23
N GLN A 17 -18.39 11.71 -2.25
CA GLN A 17 -19.53 11.37 -3.11
C GLN A 17 -20.57 10.52 -2.37
N ASP A 18 -20.12 9.56 -1.57
CA ASP A 18 -21.00 8.72 -0.74
C ASP A 18 -21.70 9.55 0.33
N PHE A 19 -20.97 10.48 0.96
CA PHE A 19 -21.55 11.40 1.92
C PHE A 19 -22.61 12.30 1.27
N LYS A 20 -22.29 12.87 0.10
CA LYS A 20 -23.26 13.64 -0.69
C LYS A 20 -24.49 12.80 -1.02
N HIS A 21 -24.31 11.54 -1.41
CA HIS A 21 -25.42 10.64 -1.73
C HIS A 21 -26.34 10.40 -0.52
N VAL A 22 -25.78 10.19 0.67
CA VAL A 22 -26.56 10.07 1.92
C VAL A 22 -27.34 11.36 2.20
N VAL A 23 -26.71 12.53 2.05
CA VAL A 23 -27.38 13.83 2.23
C VAL A 23 -28.52 14.01 1.22
N ASP A 24 -28.30 13.68 -0.05
CA ASP A 24 -29.31 13.76 -1.10
C ASP A 24 -30.51 12.82 -0.80
N LEU A 25 -30.26 11.62 -0.27
CA LEU A 25 -31.31 10.68 0.16
C LEU A 25 -32.13 11.22 1.34
N ILE A 26 -31.48 11.88 2.31
CA ILE A 26 -32.16 12.52 3.44
C ILE A 26 -33.01 13.70 2.96
N LEU A 27 -32.47 14.56 2.10
CA LEU A 27 -33.14 15.77 1.62
C LEU A 27 -34.32 15.45 0.67
N SER A 28 -34.23 14.36 -0.09
CA SER A 28 -35.31 13.90 -0.97
C SER A 28 -36.46 13.20 -0.24
N GLY A 29 -36.35 13.00 1.09
CA GLY A 29 -37.36 12.30 1.87
C GLY A 29 -37.43 10.81 1.56
N SER A 30 -36.32 10.20 1.13
CA SER A 30 -36.27 8.76 0.84
C SER A 30 -36.54 7.93 2.10
N HIS A 31 -36.93 6.68 1.89
CA HIS A 31 -37.26 5.75 2.97
C HIS A 31 -36.07 5.52 3.90
N GLN A 32 -36.36 5.46 5.20
CA GLN A 32 -35.37 5.29 6.27
C GLN A 32 -34.42 4.10 6.03
N ASP A 33 -34.90 3.04 5.38
CA ASP A 33 -34.12 1.86 5.01
C ASP A 33 -33.02 2.15 3.98
N GLU A 34 -33.27 3.00 3.00
CA GLU A 34 -32.28 3.36 1.97
C GLU A 34 -31.17 4.24 2.56
N VAL A 35 -31.56 5.21 3.39
CA VAL A 35 -30.61 6.03 4.15
C VAL A 35 -29.76 5.15 5.06
N GLY A 36 -30.37 4.19 5.76
CA GLY A 36 -29.68 3.23 6.60
C GLY A 36 -28.63 2.41 5.84
N LYS A 37 -29.01 1.84 4.69
CA LYS A 37 -28.09 1.07 3.83
C LYS A 37 -26.93 1.92 3.32
N ALA A 38 -27.21 3.12 2.81
CA ALA A 38 -26.17 4.03 2.31
C ALA A 38 -25.20 4.45 3.43
N MET A 39 -25.71 4.64 4.66
CA MET A 39 -24.89 4.96 5.83
C MET A 39 -24.01 3.78 6.26
N THR A 40 -24.54 2.55 6.26
CA THR A 40 -23.74 1.34 6.55
C THR A 40 -22.61 1.16 5.54
N GLN A 41 -22.90 1.34 4.25
CA GLN A 41 -21.88 1.27 3.20
C GLN A 41 -20.79 2.33 3.36
N LEU A 42 -21.16 3.55 3.74
CA LEU A 42 -20.20 4.62 4.04
C LEU A 42 -19.32 4.26 5.24
N ASP A 43 -19.89 3.73 6.32
CA ASP A 43 -19.11 3.30 7.49
C ASP A 43 -18.15 2.16 7.13
N GLU A 44 -18.60 1.13 6.41
CA GLU A 44 -17.75 0.03 5.95
C GLU A 44 -16.55 0.54 5.13
N ARG A 45 -16.78 1.49 4.23
CA ARG A 45 -15.71 2.14 3.46
C ARG A 45 -14.74 2.93 4.33
N ILE A 46 -15.23 3.68 5.31
CA ILE A 46 -14.38 4.41 6.27
C ILE A 46 -13.53 3.43 7.08
N GLN A 47 -14.12 2.33 7.56
CA GLN A 47 -13.39 1.29 8.29
C GLN A 47 -12.35 0.58 7.42
N HIS A 48 -12.65 0.39 6.13
CA HIS A 48 -11.67 -0.11 5.17
C HIS A 48 -10.50 0.86 5.02
N GLY A 49 -10.75 2.15 4.78
CA GLY A 49 -9.69 3.17 4.70
C GLY A 49 -8.84 3.25 5.96
N ARG A 50 -9.45 3.11 7.15
CA ARG A 50 -8.73 3.03 8.43
C ARG A 50 -7.83 1.80 8.56
N ARG A 51 -8.28 0.64 8.09
CA ARG A 51 -7.45 -0.58 8.05
C ARG A 51 -6.29 -0.42 7.08
N VAL A 52 -6.56 0.08 5.88
CA VAL A 52 -5.52 0.37 4.88
C VAL A 52 -4.47 1.28 5.50
N LEU A 53 -4.87 2.37 6.17
CA LEU A 53 -3.94 3.23 6.90
C LEU A 53 -3.15 2.43 7.93
N LYS A 54 -3.79 1.76 8.89
CA LYS A 54 -3.07 1.02 9.95
C LYS A 54 -2.06 -0.02 9.45
N GLU A 55 -2.30 -0.58 8.29
CA GLU A 55 -1.47 -1.62 7.68
C GLU A 55 -0.43 -1.06 6.71
N LEU A 56 -0.36 0.28 6.54
CA LEU A 56 0.65 0.91 5.69
C LEU A 56 2.07 0.67 6.24
N PRO A 57 2.96 0.07 5.45
CA PRO A 57 4.35 -0.08 5.85
C PRO A 57 5.01 1.29 5.99
N GLY A 58 5.75 1.48 7.08
CA GLY A 58 6.54 2.68 7.32
C GLY A 58 5.79 3.85 7.95
N LEU A 59 4.53 3.67 8.36
CA LEU A 59 3.77 4.68 9.10
C LEU A 59 4.42 5.14 10.40
N GLN A 60 5.24 4.28 11.01
CA GLN A 60 5.98 4.58 12.23
C GLN A 60 7.12 5.59 12.01
N TYR A 61 7.50 5.83 10.76
CA TYR A 61 8.61 6.69 10.40
C TYR A 61 8.10 8.03 9.86
N VAL A 62 8.77 9.12 10.27
CA VAL A 62 8.58 10.40 9.58
C VAL A 62 9.25 10.37 8.22
N LYS A 63 8.92 11.33 7.36
CA LYS A 63 9.42 11.38 5.98
C LYS A 63 10.94 11.30 5.90
N GLU A 64 11.62 12.07 6.73
CA GLU A 64 13.09 12.15 6.77
C GLU A 64 13.70 10.78 7.12
N GLU A 65 13.12 10.06 8.08
CA GLU A 65 13.55 8.70 8.45
C GLU A 65 13.32 7.69 7.32
N GLN A 66 12.20 7.81 6.61
CA GLN A 66 11.93 6.95 5.43
C GLN A 66 12.96 7.18 4.32
N GLU A 67 13.33 8.44 4.06
CA GLU A 67 14.36 8.80 3.09
C GLU A 67 15.75 8.29 3.50
N GLU A 68 16.09 8.36 4.80
CA GLU A 68 17.34 7.83 5.33
C GLU A 68 17.41 6.30 5.22
N ILE A 69 16.33 5.60 5.58
CA ILE A 69 16.22 4.14 5.42
C ILE A 69 16.38 3.78 3.94
N LEU A 70 15.68 4.50 3.04
CA LEU A 70 15.78 4.26 1.60
C LEU A 70 17.23 4.41 1.10
N ALA A 71 17.90 5.49 1.46
CA ALA A 71 19.28 5.74 1.05
C ALA A 71 20.23 4.64 1.54
N ARG A 72 20.07 4.21 2.79
CA ARG A 72 20.87 3.13 3.40
C ARG A 72 20.65 1.79 2.70
N GLU A 73 19.39 1.39 2.51
CA GLU A 73 19.04 0.11 1.88
C GLU A 73 19.48 0.08 0.41
N GLN A 74 19.39 1.21 -0.29
CA GLN A 74 19.88 1.33 -1.66
C GLN A 74 21.40 1.12 -1.75
N ALA A 75 22.17 1.73 -0.84
CA ALA A 75 23.62 1.54 -0.79
C ALA A 75 24.00 0.07 -0.50
N ILE A 76 23.28 -0.60 0.40
CA ILE A 76 23.48 -2.03 0.69
C ILE A 76 23.19 -2.87 -0.56
N LEU A 77 22.08 -2.58 -1.24
CA LEU A 77 21.69 -3.30 -2.45
C LEU A 77 22.74 -3.17 -3.55
N ASP A 78 23.30 -1.98 -3.75
CA ASP A 78 24.30 -1.76 -4.80
C ASP A 78 25.62 -2.50 -4.50
N ILE A 79 26.06 -2.52 -3.23
CA ILE A 79 27.18 -3.37 -2.80
C ILE A 79 26.89 -4.85 -3.07
N LYS A 80 25.67 -5.32 -2.77
CA LYS A 80 25.27 -6.71 -2.98
C LYS A 80 25.20 -7.08 -4.46
N LYS A 81 24.75 -6.17 -5.32
CA LYS A 81 24.80 -6.36 -6.78
C LYS A 81 26.23 -6.50 -7.27
N GLU A 82 27.15 -5.65 -6.81
CA GLU A 82 28.56 -5.77 -7.17
C GLU A 82 29.16 -7.10 -6.71
N GLN A 83 28.90 -7.51 -5.47
CA GLN A 83 29.34 -8.81 -4.95
C GLN A 83 28.81 -9.96 -5.80
N PHE A 84 27.53 -9.90 -6.18
CA PHE A 84 26.90 -10.90 -7.03
C PHE A 84 27.55 -10.97 -8.42
N GLN A 85 27.80 -9.83 -9.07
CA GLN A 85 28.49 -9.79 -10.36
C GLN A 85 29.90 -10.38 -10.27
N ARG A 86 30.64 -10.10 -9.19
CA ARG A 86 31.96 -10.70 -8.95
C ARG A 86 31.87 -12.22 -8.78
N TYR A 87 30.87 -12.73 -8.08
CA TYR A 87 30.67 -14.18 -7.95
C TYR A 87 30.30 -14.83 -9.28
N LEU A 88 29.49 -14.20 -10.11
CA LEU A 88 29.19 -14.71 -11.45
C LEU A 88 30.41 -14.76 -12.37
N SER A 89 31.39 -13.89 -12.16
CA SER A 89 32.66 -13.92 -12.91
C SER A 89 33.64 -15.01 -12.47
N LEU A 90 33.30 -15.79 -11.42
CA LEU A 90 34.16 -16.88 -10.98
C LEU A 90 34.04 -18.10 -11.90
N PRO A 91 35.12 -18.88 -12.10
CA PRO A 91 35.15 -20.01 -13.02
C PRO A 91 34.12 -21.11 -12.72
N ALA A 92 33.69 -21.25 -11.47
CA ALA A 92 32.66 -22.22 -11.07
C ALA A 92 31.25 -21.87 -11.58
N PHE A 93 31.05 -20.63 -12.02
CA PHE A 93 29.78 -20.10 -12.53
C PHE A 93 29.90 -19.57 -13.97
N ASP A 94 31.11 -19.55 -14.54
CA ASP A 94 31.35 -19.22 -15.93
C ASP A 94 31.09 -20.47 -16.80
N ASN A 95 30.02 -20.43 -17.61
CA ASN A 95 29.58 -21.55 -18.45
C ASN A 95 30.51 -21.82 -19.66
N THR A 96 31.78 -21.40 -19.61
CA THR A 96 32.73 -21.44 -20.73
C THR A 96 33.79 -22.54 -20.62
N THR A 97 33.80 -23.35 -19.54
CA THR A 97 34.69 -24.52 -19.44
C THR A 97 33.89 -25.81 -19.64
N PRO A 98 33.92 -26.46 -20.82
CA PRO A 98 33.39 -27.81 -20.96
C PRO A 98 34.27 -28.82 -20.19
N PRO A 99 33.71 -29.98 -19.79
CA PRO A 99 34.42 -31.02 -19.04
C PRO A 99 35.64 -31.58 -19.77
#